data_AF-W7YZ56-F1
#
_entry.id   AF-W7YZ56-F1
#
_cell.length_a   1.000
_cell.length_b   1.000
_cell.length_c   1.000
_cell.angle_alpha   90.00
_cell.angle_beta   90.00
_cell.angle_gamma   90.00
#
_symmetry.space_group_name_H-M   'P 1'
#
loop_
_entity.id
_entity.type
_entity.pdbx_description
1 polymer ?
#
loop_
_entity_poly.entity_id
_entity_poly.type
_entity_poly.pdbx_seq_one_letter_code
_entity_poly.pdbx_strand_id
1 'polypeptide(L)'
;MRPIYADHSGQVCYYLLNPGGGYLDGDRYKMEISADEGSKVTLTTQSATKVYKTPKSYAYQETEISLKKGSYLEYLPTPDCL
;
A
#
# COMPACT_ATOMS: atom_id res chain seq x y z
N MET A 1 3.64 -9.31 -9.27
CA MET A 1 2.72 -10.15 -8.47
C MET A 1 1.49 -10.47 -9.29
N ARG A 2 0.84 -11.63 -9.10
CA ARG A 2 -0.32 -12.05 -9.89
C ARG A 2 -1.60 -11.33 -9.40
N PRO A 3 -2.48 -10.86 -10.31
CA PRO A 3 -3.76 -10.27 -9.94
C PRO A 3 -4.70 -11.30 -9.28
N ILE A 4 -5.44 -10.84 -8.28
CA ILE A 4 -6.46 -11.64 -7.58
C ILE A 4 -7.81 -10.98 -7.84
N TYR A 5 -8.83 -11.77 -8.18
CA TYR A 5 -10.20 -11.29 -8.34
C TYR A 5 -11.04 -11.95 -7.26
N ALA A 6 -11.46 -11.16 -6.26
CA ALA A 6 -12.16 -11.69 -5.09
C ALA A 6 -13.63 -12.02 -5.37
N ASP A 7 -14.21 -11.40 -6.41
CA ASP A 7 -15.60 -11.58 -6.81
C ASP A 7 -15.80 -11.38 -8.33
N HIS A 8 -17.06 -11.32 -8.76
CA HIS A 8 -17.45 -11.13 -10.16
C HIS A 8 -17.51 -9.66 -10.61
N SER A 9 -17.12 -8.69 -9.77
CA SER A 9 -17.15 -7.26 -10.12
C SER A 9 -16.12 -6.87 -11.17
N GLY A 10 -15.12 -7.73 -11.39
CA GLY A 10 -13.95 -7.44 -12.24
C GLY A 10 -12.91 -6.53 -11.57
N GLN A 11 -13.11 -6.15 -10.31
CA GLN A 11 -12.14 -5.39 -9.53
C GLN A 11 -10.92 -6.26 -9.22
N VAL A 12 -9.74 -5.76 -9.55
CA VAL A 12 -8.49 -6.47 -9.28
C VAL A 12 -7.97 -6.12 -7.89
N CYS A 13 -7.53 -7.12 -7.15
CA CYS A 13 -6.90 -6.99 -5.86
C CYS A 13 -5.39 -7.27 -5.97
N TYR A 14 -4.58 -6.38 -5.40
CA TYR A 14 -3.14 -6.57 -5.23
C TYR A 14 -2.73 -6.34 -3.77
N TYR A 15 -1.84 -7.22 -3.29
CA TYR A 15 -1.08 -7.06 -2.05
C TYR A 15 0.18 -6.19 -2.22
N LEU A 16 0.24 -5.06 -1.55
CA LEU A 16 1.48 -4.32 -1.35
C LEU A 16 2.36 -5.11 -0.38
N LEU A 17 3.50 -5.55 -0.89
CA LEU A 17 4.48 -6.33 -0.14
C LEU A 17 5.71 -5.47 0.12
N ASN A 18 6.00 -5.22 1.39
CA ASN A 18 7.31 -4.74 1.79
C ASN A 18 8.17 -5.98 2.12
N PRO A 19 9.23 -6.27 1.36
CA PRO A 19 10.10 -7.41 1.65
C PRO A 19 10.95 -7.20 2.91
N GLY A 20 11.05 -5.97 3.42
CA GLY A 20 11.69 -5.68 4.69
C GLY A 20 10.85 -6.20 5.86
N GLY A 21 11.51 -6.72 6.90
CA GLY A 21 10.84 -7.24 8.10
C GLY A 21 10.21 -6.17 9.02
N GLY A 22 9.96 -4.97 8.49
CA GLY A 22 9.50 -3.77 9.19
C GLY A 22 10.37 -2.54 8.89
N TYR A 23 9.95 -1.36 9.39
CA TYR A 23 10.63 -0.08 9.22
C TYR A 23 11.70 0.12 10.30
N LEU A 24 12.89 0.49 9.87
CA LEU A 24 14.05 0.74 10.71
C LEU A 24 14.33 2.25 10.84
N ASP A 25 15.27 2.58 11.74
CA ASP A 25 15.69 3.95 12.03
C ASP A 25 16.23 4.65 10.76
N GLY A 26 15.52 5.69 10.33
CA GLY A 26 15.87 6.49 9.16
C GLY A 26 15.30 5.98 7.83
N ASP A 27 14.53 4.89 7.83
CA ASP A 27 13.89 4.39 6.62
C ASP A 27 12.90 5.41 6.04
N ARG A 28 12.86 5.52 4.71
CA ARG A 28 11.94 6.39 3.98
C ARG A 28 11.31 5.64 2.83
N TYR A 29 9.99 5.53 2.85
CA TYR A 29 9.19 4.87 1.82
C TYR A 29 8.32 5.90 1.10
N LYS A 30 8.42 5.94 -0.23
CA LYS A 30 7.49 6.71 -1.07
C LYS A 30 6.70 5.73 -1.93
N MET A 31 5.38 5.84 -1.89
CA MET A 31 4.48 5.09 -2.75
C MET A 31 3.69 6.06 -3.62
N GLU A 32 3.70 5.82 -4.92
CA GLU A 32 2.91 6.56 -5.90
C GLU A 32 1.95 5.59 -6.57
N ILE A 33 0.65 5.82 -6.39
CA ILE A 33 -0.41 4.96 -6.91
C ILE A 33 -1.22 5.77 -7.90
N SER A 34 -1.28 5.31 -9.15
CA SER A 34 -2.08 5.93 -10.20
C SER A 34 -3.13 4.95 -10.72
N ALA A 35 -4.40 5.33 -10.62
CA ALA A 35 -5.51 4.58 -11.18
C ALA A 35 -5.97 5.24 -12.49
N ASP A 36 -5.84 4.50 -13.60
CA ASP A 36 -6.26 4.97 -14.92
C ASP A 36 -7.79 5.02 -15.09
N GLU A 37 -8.25 5.69 -16.14
CA GLU A 37 -9.68 5.90 -16.40
C GLU A 37 -10.46 4.57 -16.39
N GLY A 38 -11.54 4.52 -15.63
CA GLY A 38 -12.39 3.34 -15.48
C GLY A 38 -11.78 2.16 -14.70
N SER A 39 -10.53 2.28 -14.22
CA SER A 39 -9.90 1.19 -13.45
C SER A 39 -10.57 1.00 -12.09
N LYS A 40 -10.70 -0.25 -11.66
CA LYS A 40 -11.21 -0.61 -10.33
C LYS A 40 -10.21 -1.51 -9.66
N VAL A 41 -9.62 -1.03 -8.56
CA VAL A 41 -8.51 -1.72 -7.89
C VAL A 41 -8.75 -1.73 -6.38
N THR A 42 -8.42 -2.84 -5.74
CA THR A 42 -8.23 -2.94 -4.29
C THR A 42 -6.74 -3.14 -4.03
N LEU A 43 -6.15 -2.26 -3.23
CA LEU A 43 -4.78 -2.36 -2.75
C LEU A 43 -4.80 -2.57 -1.24
N THR A 44 -4.20 -3.66 -0.78
CA THR A 44 -4.09 -3.95 0.65
C THR A 44 -2.70 -4.47 0.99
N THR A 45 -2.31 -4.48 2.25
CA THR A 45 -1.02 -5.04 2.71
C THR A 45 -1.25 -6.41 3.34
N GLN A 46 -0.27 -7.30 3.25
CA GLN A 46 -0.42 -8.68 3.74
C GLN A 46 -0.39 -8.79 5.27
N SER A 47 0.29 -7.85 5.94
CA SER A 47 0.47 -7.84 7.39
C SER A 47 0.75 -6.43 7.87
N ALA A 48 0.48 -6.19 9.15
CA ALA A 48 0.90 -4.99 9.85
C ALA A 48 2.40 -4.74 9.63
N THR A 49 2.75 -3.49 9.32
CA THR A 49 4.15 -3.10 9.24
C THR A 49 4.67 -2.91 10.65
N LYS A 50 5.73 -3.64 11.00
CA LYS A 50 6.40 -3.44 12.28
C LYS A 50 7.30 -2.22 12.19
N VAL A 51 7.14 -1.25 13.08
CA VAL A 51 8.08 -0.13 13.19
C VAL A 51 9.03 -0.42 14.35
N TYR A 52 10.31 -0.60 14.07
CA TYR A 52 11.32 -0.82 15.12
C TYR A 52 11.71 0.51 15.78
N LYS A 53 12.40 0.43 16.93
CA LYS A 53 12.91 1.63 17.61
C LYS A 53 13.78 2.46 16.67
N THR A 54 13.51 3.77 16.63
CA THR A 54 14.22 4.74 15.81
C THR A 54 15.00 5.73 16.70
N PRO A 55 16.15 5.34 17.28
CA PRO A 55 16.84 6.14 18.30
C PRO A 55 17.53 7.39 17.76
N LYS A 56 17.84 7.47 16.45
CA LYS A 56 18.56 8.61 15.84
C LYS A 56 17.65 9.46 14.95
N SER A 57 16.67 8.85 14.29
CA SER A 57 15.77 9.50 13.36
C SER A 57 14.35 8.90 13.46
N TYR A 58 13.53 9.05 12.43
CA TYR A 58 12.21 8.46 12.33
C TYR A 58 12.11 7.62 11.05
N ALA A 59 11.28 6.59 11.08
CA ALA A 59 10.79 5.96 9.88
C ALA A 59 9.71 6.86 9.26
N TYR A 60 9.74 7.04 7.95
CA TYR A 60 8.81 7.88 7.21
C TYR A 60 8.19 7.11 6.05
N GLN A 61 6.88 7.24 5.90
CA GLN A 61 6.16 6.75 4.73
C GLN A 61 5.30 7.86 4.16
N GLU A 62 5.39 8.06 2.85
CA GLU A 62 4.53 8.94 2.06
C GLU A 62 3.79 8.10 1.02
N THR A 63 2.49 8.37 0.84
CA THR A 63 1.66 7.71 -0.17
C THR A 63 0.88 8.76 -0.93
N GLU A 64 1.18 8.88 -2.22
CA GLU A 64 0.50 9.77 -3.15
C GLU A 64 -0.43 8.95 -4.05
N ILE A 65 -1.70 9.35 -4.13
CA ILE A 65 -2.73 8.62 -4.86
C ILE A 65 -3.37 9.56 -5.89
N SER A 66 -3.31 9.17 -7.16
CA SER A 66 -3.92 9.88 -8.29
C SER A 66 -5.01 9.02 -8.94
N LEU A 67 -6.24 9.54 -9.00
CA LEU A 67 -7.39 8.86 -9.58
C LEU A 67 -7.87 9.60 -10.84
N LYS A 68 -7.87 8.91 -11.99
CA LYS A 68 -8.47 9.45 -13.22
C LYS A 68 -9.98 9.27 -13.23
N LYS A 69 -10.66 9.87 -14.21
CA LYS A 69 -12.12 9.85 -14.36
C LYS A 69 -12.67 8.42 -14.28
N GLY A 70 -13.73 8.23 -13.49
CA GLY A 70 -14.40 6.93 -13.37
C GLY A 70 -13.55 5.81 -12.76
N SER A 71 -12.34 6.10 -12.27
CA SER A 71 -11.54 5.13 -11.53
C SER A 71 -12.03 4.98 -10.09
N TYR A 72 -11.72 3.83 -9.50
CA TYR A 72 -12.07 3.49 -8.13
C TYR A 72 -10.92 2.73 -7.48
N LEU A 73 -10.47 3.22 -6.33
CA LEU A 73 -9.42 2.59 -5.53
C LEU A 73 -9.92 2.38 -4.11
N GLU A 74 -9.88 1.12 -3.66
CA GLU A 74 -9.92 0.79 -2.24
C GLU A 74 -8.49 0.61 -1.75
N TYR A 75 -8.04 1.52 -0.88
CA TYR A 75 -6.73 1.41 -0.25
C TYR A 75 -6.91 1.03 1.22
N LEU A 76 -6.51 -0.19 1.55
CA LEU A 76 -6.70 -0.82 2.87
C LEU A 76 -5.34 -1.21 3.46
N PRO A 77 -4.51 -0.23 3.89
CA PRO A 77 -3.29 -0.54 4.60
C PRO A 77 -3.64 -1.13 5.98
N THR A 78 -3.00 -2.24 6.33
CA THR A 78 -3.03 -2.75 7.70
C THR A 78 -2.34 -1.74 8.63
N PRO A 79 -2.83 -1.56 9.87
CA PRO A 79 -2.25 -0.63 10.82
C PRO A 79 -0.79 -0.99 11.13
N ASP A 80 0.04 0.03 11.31
CA ASP A 80 1.42 -0.12 11.77
C ASP A 80 1.43 -0.56 13.24
N CYS A 81 2.26 -1.54 13.56
CA CYS A 81 2.49 -1.99 14.94
C CYS A 81 3.80 -1.39 15.46
N LEU A 82 3.72 -0.67 16.58
CA LEU A 82 4.87 -0.11 17.33
C LEU A 82 5.56 -1.15 18.22
#